data_AF-A0A3S3ST81-F1
#
_entry.id   AF-A0A3S3ST81-F1
#
_cell.length_a   1.000
_cell.length_b   1.000
_cell.length_c   1.000
_cell.angle_alpha   90.00
_cell.angle_beta   90.00
_cell.angle_gamma   90.00
#
_symmetry.space_group_name_H-M   'P 1'
#
loop_
_entity.id
_entity.type
_entity.pdbx_description
1 polymer ?
#
loop_
_entity_poly.entity_id
_entity_poly.type
_entity_poly.pdbx_seq_one_letter_code
_entity_poly.pdbx_strand_id
1 'polypeptide(L)'
;MYLSRNLLSGKRKYLFALILLSFMAVICVVLSITDSDNFDIARREVLLRRIGHEILLQSGDSTSRVLPVKKIAENEYQIRFENELTFQTDSLVNTTQRLLAKDPFAHDYVVNVLNCGNSSVAYGYAISKNKKDDIVACLGRRQPVACYMINIKFKPNGITTARNKYLLGGLSFLAFVGFIFFRWIKSRRALAKDESNKIFTFGSVLFDVQKRQLLINKKNIDLTGTETRLLLILALSPNETIERSRLQKEIWEDEGVIVGRSLDMFISKLRKKLEPDPNINIVVIRSKGYKLEVSS
;
A
#
# COMPACT_ATOMS: atom_id res chain seq x y z
N MET A 1 -9.13 0.03 -48.14
CA MET A 1 -9.86 -0.89 -47.24
C MET A 1 -9.58 -0.44 -45.81
N TYR A 2 -10.41 0.48 -45.30
CA TYR A 2 -10.31 1.05 -43.96
C TYR A 2 -11.23 0.23 -43.04
N LEU A 3 -10.71 -0.49 -42.06
CA LEU A 3 -11.50 -0.88 -40.89
C LEU A 3 -10.59 -1.21 -39.71
N SER A 4 -11.02 -0.78 -38.52
CA SER A 4 -10.48 -1.13 -37.19
C SER A 4 -9.33 -0.29 -36.63
N ARG A 5 -9.65 0.94 -36.21
CA ARG A 5 -8.98 1.61 -35.09
C ARG A 5 -10.03 2.37 -34.29
N ASN A 6 -10.57 1.77 -33.21
CA ASN A 6 -11.12 2.51 -32.04
C ASN A 6 -11.61 1.65 -30.86
N LEU A 7 -11.53 0.31 -30.90
CA LEU A 7 -12.10 -0.54 -29.82
C LEU A 7 -11.27 -0.65 -28.53
N LEU A 8 -10.02 -0.14 -28.49
CA LEU A 8 -9.11 -0.31 -27.35
C LEU A 8 -9.01 0.91 -26.41
N SER A 9 -9.53 2.08 -26.81
CA SER A 9 -9.53 3.31 -25.98
C SER A 9 -10.63 3.30 -24.90
N GLY A 10 -11.80 2.75 -25.23
CA GLY A 10 -12.93 2.65 -24.29
C GLY A 10 -12.61 1.77 -23.08
N LYS A 11 -12.06 0.57 -23.28
CA LYS A 11 -11.76 -0.40 -22.22
C LYS A 11 -10.83 0.14 -21.13
N ARG A 12 -9.94 1.09 -21.47
CA ARG A 12 -8.99 1.69 -20.52
C ARG A 12 -9.65 2.71 -19.57
N LYS A 13 -10.65 3.46 -20.05
CA LYS A 13 -11.45 4.36 -19.20
C LYS A 13 -12.32 3.58 -18.22
N TYR A 14 -12.90 2.46 -18.67
CA TYR A 14 -13.66 1.55 -17.80
C TYR A 14 -12.80 0.94 -16.69
N LEU A 15 -11.56 0.56 -17.00
CA LEU A 15 -10.67 -0.04 -16.01
C LEU A 15 -10.29 0.94 -14.88
N PHE A 16 -10.02 2.21 -15.22
CA PHE A 16 -9.78 3.25 -14.23
C PHE A 16 -11.02 3.56 -13.38
N ALA A 17 -12.19 3.66 -14.01
CA ALA A 17 -13.44 3.85 -13.29
C ALA A 17 -13.72 2.72 -12.30
N LEU A 18 -13.41 1.46 -12.67
CA LEU A 18 -13.62 0.29 -11.83
C LEU A 18 -12.68 0.27 -10.60
N ILE A 19 -11.42 0.71 -10.77
CA ILE A 19 -10.46 0.84 -9.67
C ILE A 19 -10.90 1.95 -8.69
N LEU A 20 -11.34 3.10 -9.22
CA LEU A 20 -11.82 4.23 -8.41
C LEU A 20 -13.10 3.86 -7.63
N LEU A 21 -14.02 3.14 -8.28
CA LEU A 21 -15.23 2.62 -7.63
C LEU A 21 -14.91 1.61 -6.53
N SER A 22 -13.95 0.72 -6.76
CA SER A 22 -13.48 -0.25 -5.75
C SER A 22 -12.83 0.46 -4.55
N PHE A 23 -12.02 1.49 -4.79
CA PHE A 23 -11.39 2.27 -3.71
C PHE A 23 -12.43 3.04 -2.89
N MET A 24 -13.41 3.67 -3.55
CA MET A 24 -14.52 4.34 -2.88
C MET A 24 -15.38 3.37 -2.07
N ALA A 25 -15.63 2.16 -2.58
CA ALA A 25 -16.35 1.12 -1.85
C ALA A 25 -15.59 0.68 -0.58
N VAL A 26 -14.27 0.52 -0.65
CA VAL A 26 -13.43 0.18 0.52
C VAL A 26 -13.46 1.31 1.54
N ILE A 27 -13.33 2.57 1.11
CA ILE A 27 -13.42 3.74 2.00
C ILE A 27 -14.79 3.80 2.68
N CYS A 28 -15.88 3.64 1.93
CA CYS A 28 -17.23 3.63 2.50
C CYS A 28 -17.41 2.52 3.53
N VAL A 29 -16.93 1.30 3.26
CA VAL A 29 -16.98 0.19 4.24
C VAL A 29 -16.18 0.52 5.50
N VAL A 30 -14.99 1.11 5.37
CA VAL A 30 -14.16 1.49 6.52
C VAL A 30 -14.85 2.57 7.37
N LEU A 31 -15.43 3.59 6.74
CA LEU A 31 -16.14 4.68 7.43
C LEU A 31 -17.41 4.21 8.15
N SER A 32 -18.20 3.33 7.51
CA SER A 32 -19.43 2.80 8.12
C SER A 32 -19.15 1.94 9.36
N ILE A 33 -17.99 1.27 9.43
CA ILE A 33 -17.61 0.43 10.57
C ILE A 33 -17.14 1.27 11.76
N THR A 34 -16.47 2.41 11.51
CA THR A 34 -15.98 3.27 12.60
C THR A 34 -17.11 3.93 13.39
N ASP A 35 -18.24 4.21 12.75
CA ASP A 35 -19.35 4.91 13.38
C ASP A 35 -20.16 4.00 14.33
N SER A 36 -20.35 2.72 13.98
CA SER A 36 -21.02 1.75 14.86
C SER A 36 -20.23 1.47 16.14
N ASP A 37 -18.90 1.35 16.02
CA ASP A 37 -18.03 1.03 17.16
C ASP A 37 -18.13 2.09 18.27
N ASN A 38 -18.23 3.38 17.91
CA ASN A 38 -18.22 4.46 18.89
C ASN A 38 -19.53 4.54 19.69
N PHE A 39 -20.68 4.35 19.02
CA PHE A 39 -21.98 4.30 19.69
C PHE A 39 -22.10 3.12 20.66
N ASP A 40 -21.65 1.93 20.23
CA ASP A 40 -21.71 0.72 21.07
C ASP A 40 -20.80 0.83 22.30
N ILE A 41 -19.62 1.46 22.16
CA ILE A 41 -18.74 1.76 23.30
C ILE A 41 -19.45 2.68 24.30
N ALA A 42 -20.04 3.79 23.83
CA ALA A 42 -20.75 4.72 24.70
C ALA A 42 -21.95 4.06 25.40
N ARG A 43 -22.73 3.25 24.66
CA ARG A 43 -23.85 2.46 25.21
C ARG A 43 -23.39 1.48 26.29
N ARG A 44 -22.23 0.82 26.10
CA ARG A 44 -21.64 -0.08 27.10
C ARG A 44 -21.26 0.66 28.37
N GLU A 45 -20.62 1.83 28.28
CA GLU A 45 -20.28 2.60 29.47
C GLU A 45 -21.50 2.99 30.31
N VAL A 46 -22.62 3.31 29.66
CA VAL A 46 -23.90 3.59 30.33
C VAL A 46 -24.44 2.34 31.04
N LEU A 47 -24.37 1.17 30.40
CA LEU A 47 -24.76 -0.11 31.02
C LEU A 47 -23.90 -0.45 32.24
N LEU A 48 -22.58 -0.22 32.16
CA LEU A 48 -21.66 -0.44 33.26
C LEU A 48 -21.95 0.48 34.44
N ARG A 49 -22.25 1.77 34.19
CA ARG A 49 -22.71 2.69 35.24
C ARG A 49 -24.02 2.21 35.88
N ARG A 50 -24.95 1.68 35.08
CA ARG A 50 -26.21 1.12 35.58
C ARG A 50 -26.00 -0.09 36.48
N ILE A 51 -25.02 -0.97 36.18
CA ILE A 51 -24.63 -2.08 37.07
C ILE A 51 -24.20 -1.51 38.42
N GLY A 52 -23.27 -0.56 38.44
CA GLY A 52 -22.83 0.06 39.69
C GLY A 52 -23.99 0.69 40.49
N HIS A 53 -24.90 1.37 39.79
CA HIS A 53 -26.06 2.00 40.42
C HIS A 53 -27.00 0.98 41.06
N GLU A 54 -27.34 -0.11 40.38
CA GLU A 54 -28.22 -1.15 40.93
C GLU A 54 -27.58 -1.86 42.12
N ILE A 55 -26.25 -1.99 42.16
CA ILE A 55 -25.52 -2.54 43.30
C ILE A 55 -25.58 -1.62 44.52
N LEU A 56 -25.40 -0.31 44.33
CA LEU A 56 -25.57 0.67 45.41
C LEU A 56 -27.00 0.59 45.98
N LEU A 57 -28.02 0.60 45.13
CA LEU A 57 -29.41 0.48 45.59
C LEU A 57 -29.67 -0.81 46.37
N GLN A 58 -29.16 -1.95 45.90
CA GLN A 58 -29.28 -3.24 46.59
C GLN A 58 -28.53 -3.28 47.93
N SER A 59 -27.49 -2.45 48.08
CA SER A 59 -26.78 -2.28 49.35
C SER A 59 -27.51 -1.36 50.35
N GLY A 60 -28.58 -0.69 49.92
CA GLY A 60 -29.31 0.32 50.69
C GLY A 60 -28.79 1.75 50.50
N ASP A 61 -27.90 1.98 49.52
CA ASP A 61 -27.32 3.28 49.22
C ASP A 61 -27.97 3.89 47.96
N SER A 62 -28.79 4.91 48.17
CA SER A 62 -29.44 5.68 47.11
C SER A 62 -28.76 7.02 46.82
N THR A 63 -27.68 7.34 47.54
CA THR A 63 -27.07 8.68 47.55
C THR A 63 -25.70 8.71 46.89
N SER A 64 -24.88 7.68 47.10
CA SER A 64 -23.54 7.63 46.55
C SER A 64 -23.55 7.58 45.03
N ARG A 65 -22.57 8.24 44.43
CA ARG A 65 -22.43 8.25 42.98
C ARG A 65 -21.57 7.09 42.49
N VAL A 66 -21.94 6.58 41.32
CA VAL A 66 -21.03 5.79 40.48
C VAL A 66 -20.14 6.78 39.73
N LEU A 67 -18.84 6.74 40.00
CA LEU A 67 -17.86 7.60 39.36
C LEU A 67 -17.74 7.27 37.86
N PRO A 68 -17.15 8.17 37.05
CA PRO A 68 -16.94 7.88 35.63
C PRO A 68 -16.22 6.56 35.39
N VAL A 69 -16.84 5.68 34.59
CA VAL A 69 -16.26 4.40 34.20
C VAL A 69 -14.97 4.66 33.44
N LYS A 70 -13.89 3.99 33.86
CA LYS A 70 -12.58 4.12 33.21
C LYS A 70 -12.31 2.88 32.37
N LYS A 71 -11.92 3.08 31.12
CA LYS A 71 -11.37 2.01 30.28
C LYS A 71 -9.89 1.84 30.62
N ILE A 72 -9.53 0.71 31.22
CA ILE A 72 -8.15 0.43 31.67
C ILE A 72 -7.37 -0.45 30.67
N ALA A 73 -8.09 -1.18 29.80
CA ALA A 73 -7.52 -1.89 28.65
C ALA A 73 -8.54 -1.97 27.50
N GLU A 74 -8.14 -2.52 26.35
CA GLU A 74 -8.95 -2.55 25.11
C GLU A 74 -10.38 -3.08 25.32
N ASN A 75 -10.57 -4.04 26.22
CA ASN A 75 -11.86 -4.63 26.56
C ASN A 75 -12.07 -4.74 28.09
N GLU A 76 -11.40 -3.90 28.87
CA GLU A 76 -11.48 -3.94 30.33
C GLU A 76 -11.87 -2.57 30.88
N TYR A 77 -12.92 -2.58 31.69
CA TYR A 77 -13.55 -1.39 32.23
C TYR A 77 -13.59 -1.47 33.75
N GLN A 78 -13.38 -0.34 34.41
CA GLN A 78 -13.40 -0.22 35.84
C GLN A 78 -14.53 0.70 36.29
N ILE A 79 -15.38 0.19 37.17
CA ILE A 79 -16.43 0.91 37.88
C ILE A 79 -15.88 1.26 39.27
N ARG A 80 -16.03 2.53 39.64
CA ARG A 80 -15.62 3.06 40.95
C ARG A 80 -16.81 3.74 41.61
N PHE A 81 -16.80 3.74 42.93
CA PHE A 81 -17.85 4.34 43.75
C PHE A 81 -17.27 5.53 44.52
N GLU A 82 -18.14 6.48 44.85
CA GLU A 82 -17.77 7.64 45.68
C GLU A 82 -17.43 7.24 47.11
N ASN A 83 -18.23 6.35 47.71
CA ASN A 83 -18.10 5.89 49.08
C ASN A 83 -17.84 4.38 49.14
N GLU A 84 -17.43 3.91 50.32
CA GLU A 84 -17.34 2.48 50.63
C GLU A 84 -18.71 1.82 50.55
N LEU A 85 -18.74 0.55 50.13
CA LEU A 85 -19.99 -0.19 49.96
C LEU A 85 -19.90 -1.62 50.49
N THR A 86 -21.05 -2.19 50.81
CA THR A 86 -21.26 -3.64 51.00
C THR A 86 -22.08 -4.14 49.82
N PHE A 87 -21.93 -5.41 49.44
CA PHE A 87 -22.76 -6.00 48.40
C PHE A 87 -22.98 -7.49 48.66
N GLN A 88 -24.08 -8.02 48.12
CA GLN A 88 -24.31 -9.46 48.04
C GLN A 88 -23.75 -9.99 46.73
N THR A 89 -23.06 -11.13 46.79
CA THR A 89 -22.46 -11.77 45.62
C THR A 89 -23.49 -12.13 44.55
N ASP A 90 -24.66 -12.65 44.97
CA ASP A 90 -25.75 -13.04 44.06
C ASP A 90 -26.33 -11.82 43.33
N SER A 91 -26.50 -10.73 44.06
CA SER A 91 -26.97 -9.46 43.52
C SER A 91 -26.05 -8.92 42.44
N LEU A 92 -24.72 -9.03 42.62
CA LEU A 92 -23.74 -8.66 41.60
C LEU A 92 -23.86 -9.54 40.35
N VAL A 93 -23.81 -10.86 40.51
CA VAL A 93 -23.88 -11.82 39.40
C VAL A 93 -25.18 -11.65 38.60
N ASN A 94 -26.32 -11.61 39.29
CA ASN A 94 -27.64 -11.49 38.65
C ASN A 94 -27.80 -10.14 37.93
N THR A 95 -27.31 -9.06 38.53
CA THR A 95 -27.37 -7.72 37.93
C THR A 95 -26.50 -7.64 36.68
N THR A 96 -25.27 -8.15 36.71
CA THR A 96 -24.41 -8.16 35.53
C THR A 96 -24.99 -9.04 34.42
N GLN A 97 -25.44 -10.25 34.73
CA GLN A 97 -26.01 -11.16 33.73
C GLN A 97 -27.25 -10.55 33.06
N ARG A 98 -28.18 -10.00 33.85
CA ARG A 98 -29.40 -9.38 33.32
C ARG A 98 -29.13 -8.13 32.48
N LEU A 99 -28.21 -7.27 32.90
CA LEU A 99 -27.93 -6.01 32.19
C LEU A 99 -27.05 -6.23 30.97
N LEU A 100 -26.03 -7.08 31.06
CA LEU A 100 -25.11 -7.36 29.95
C LEU A 100 -25.73 -8.26 28.88
N ALA A 101 -26.77 -9.05 29.20
CA ALA A 101 -27.54 -9.77 28.19
C ALA A 101 -28.19 -8.85 27.12
N LYS A 102 -28.28 -7.54 27.39
CA LYS A 102 -28.78 -6.53 26.44
C LYS A 102 -27.72 -5.99 25.49
N ASP A 103 -26.45 -6.30 25.72
CA ASP A 103 -25.31 -5.94 24.86
C ASP A 103 -24.94 -7.14 23.97
N PRO A 104 -25.11 -7.04 22.63
CA PRO A 104 -24.84 -8.14 21.70
C PRO A 104 -23.36 -8.56 21.65
N PHE A 105 -22.46 -7.83 22.32
CA PHE A 105 -21.04 -8.14 22.35
C PHE A 105 -20.56 -8.60 23.74
N ALA A 106 -21.45 -8.70 24.73
CA ALA A 106 -21.11 -9.01 26.13
C ALA A 106 -21.48 -10.45 26.55
N HIS A 107 -21.20 -11.42 25.68
CA HIS A 107 -21.54 -12.83 25.92
C HIS A 107 -20.52 -13.56 26.82
N ASP A 108 -19.24 -13.18 26.71
CA ASP A 108 -18.14 -13.77 27.45
C ASP A 108 -17.43 -12.66 28.24
N TYR A 109 -17.47 -12.73 29.57
CA TYR A 109 -16.84 -11.71 30.42
C TYR A 109 -16.41 -12.24 31.77
N VAL A 110 -15.41 -11.57 32.35
CA VAL A 110 -14.91 -11.83 33.71
C VAL A 110 -15.15 -10.58 34.54
N VAL A 111 -15.67 -10.76 35.75
CA VAL A 111 -15.87 -9.69 36.73
C VAL A 111 -14.95 -9.93 37.91
N ASN A 112 -14.16 -8.92 38.26
CA ASN A 112 -13.28 -8.92 39.42
C ASN A 112 -13.60 -7.72 40.30
N VAL A 113 -13.97 -7.97 41.55
CA VAL A 113 -14.10 -6.95 42.59
C VAL A 113 -12.77 -6.86 43.32
N LEU A 114 -12.14 -5.69 43.27
CA LEU A 114 -10.82 -5.41 43.80
C LEU A 114 -10.92 -4.49 45.03
N ASN A 115 -10.05 -4.70 46.01
CA ASN A 115 -9.87 -3.74 47.11
C ASN A 115 -9.10 -2.50 46.59
N CYS A 116 -9.53 -1.30 46.99
CA CYS A 116 -8.90 -0.04 46.53
C CYS A 116 -7.42 0.08 46.88
N GLY A 117 -7.00 -0.38 48.06
CA GLY A 117 -5.66 -0.13 48.59
C GLY A 117 -4.54 -0.96 47.96
N ASN A 118 -4.80 -2.24 47.68
CA ASN A 118 -3.79 -3.19 47.21
C ASN A 118 -4.15 -3.87 45.88
N SER A 119 -5.30 -3.52 45.29
CA SER A 119 -5.83 -4.16 44.08
C SER A 119 -5.96 -5.69 44.18
N SER A 120 -6.06 -6.25 45.39
CA SER A 120 -6.29 -7.68 45.56
C SER A 120 -7.74 -8.03 45.24
N VAL A 121 -7.94 -9.18 44.64
CA VAL A 121 -9.29 -9.67 44.27
C VAL A 121 -10.03 -10.09 45.54
N ALA A 122 -11.07 -9.35 45.90
CA ALA A 122 -11.99 -9.67 46.98
C ALA A 122 -13.05 -10.68 46.54
N TYR A 123 -13.52 -10.58 45.30
CA TYR A 123 -14.50 -11.49 44.71
C TYR A 123 -14.35 -11.50 43.19
N GLY A 124 -14.67 -12.62 42.54
CA GLY A 124 -14.67 -12.68 41.08
C GLY A 124 -15.43 -13.87 40.52
N TYR A 125 -15.86 -13.75 39.28
CA TYR A 125 -16.56 -14.79 38.53
C TYR A 125 -16.39 -14.58 37.02
N ALA A 126 -16.63 -15.64 36.25
CA ALA A 126 -16.57 -15.63 34.80
C ALA A 126 -17.88 -16.16 34.21
N ILE A 127 -18.42 -15.45 33.23
CA ILE A 127 -19.61 -15.84 32.47
C ILE A 127 -19.20 -16.07 31.02
N SER A 128 -19.73 -17.15 30.45
CA SER A 128 -19.48 -17.58 29.07
C SER A 128 -20.79 -17.65 28.29
N LYS A 129 -20.69 -17.55 26.96
CA LYS A 129 -21.80 -17.82 26.04
C LYS A 129 -22.37 -19.23 26.26
N ASN A 130 -21.49 -20.17 26.58
CA ASN A 130 -21.87 -21.52 26.95
C ASN A 130 -21.95 -21.60 28.49
N LYS A 131 -23.17 -21.68 29.03
CA LYS A 131 -23.44 -21.72 30.47
C LYS A 131 -22.68 -22.80 31.24
N LYS A 132 -22.25 -23.89 30.57
CA LYS A 132 -21.44 -24.94 31.20
C LYS A 132 -20.03 -24.48 31.59
N ASP A 133 -19.55 -23.42 30.96
CA ASP A 133 -18.24 -22.84 31.18
C ASP A 133 -18.29 -21.64 32.17
N ASP A 134 -19.47 -21.36 32.75
CA ASP A 134 -19.62 -20.33 33.78
C ASP A 134 -18.90 -20.76 35.05
N ILE A 135 -18.09 -19.86 35.60
CA ILE A 135 -17.37 -20.05 36.85
C ILE A 135 -17.90 -19.02 37.84
N VAL A 136 -18.89 -19.42 38.64
CA VAL A 136 -19.49 -18.58 39.69
C VAL A 136 -19.34 -19.29 41.02
N ALA A 137 -18.51 -18.73 41.90
CA ALA A 137 -18.27 -19.27 43.24
C ALA A 137 -18.80 -18.31 44.32
N CYS A 138 -18.85 -18.80 45.56
CA CYS A 138 -19.13 -18.01 46.77
C CYS A 138 -20.47 -17.24 46.76
N LEU A 139 -21.50 -17.80 46.12
CA LEU A 139 -22.87 -17.31 46.18
C LEU A 139 -23.43 -17.32 47.61
N GLY A 140 -24.45 -16.50 47.87
CA GLY A 140 -25.08 -16.30 49.17
C GLY A 140 -24.30 -15.48 50.19
N ARG A 141 -23.15 -14.89 49.81
CA ARG A 141 -22.28 -14.17 50.75
C ARG A 141 -22.47 -12.66 50.65
N ARG A 142 -22.48 -12.00 51.81
CA ARG A 142 -22.42 -10.55 51.93
C ARG A 142 -20.98 -10.12 52.20
N GLN A 143 -20.44 -9.26 51.34
CA GLN A 143 -19.12 -8.69 51.54
C GLN A 143 -19.18 -7.59 52.61
N PRO A 144 -18.12 -7.42 53.42
CA PRO A 144 -18.05 -6.35 54.42
C PRO A 144 -18.12 -4.97 53.75
N VAL A 145 -18.40 -3.93 54.53
CA VAL A 145 -18.30 -2.55 54.03
C VAL A 145 -16.82 -2.22 53.85
N ALA A 146 -16.42 -1.91 52.62
CA ALA A 146 -15.06 -1.48 52.31
C ALA A 146 -15.00 -0.72 50.98
N CYS A 147 -13.83 -0.14 50.68
CA CYS A 147 -13.57 0.46 49.38
C CYS A 147 -13.33 -0.62 48.32
N TYR A 148 -14.29 -0.78 47.40
CA TYR A 148 -14.23 -1.72 46.28
C TYR A 148 -14.22 -1.02 44.92
N MET A 149 -13.57 -1.66 43.95
CA MET A 149 -13.64 -1.33 42.52
C MET A 149 -14.06 -2.57 41.75
N ILE A 150 -14.89 -2.42 40.72
CA ILE A 150 -15.34 -3.55 39.90
C ILE A 150 -14.73 -3.44 38.52
N ASN A 151 -13.84 -4.37 38.19
CA ASN A 151 -13.30 -4.53 36.86
C ASN A 151 -14.13 -5.55 36.09
N ILE A 152 -14.53 -5.21 34.87
CA ILE A 152 -15.25 -6.08 33.95
C ILE A 152 -14.44 -6.18 32.66
N LYS A 153 -13.98 -7.39 32.36
CA LYS A 153 -13.19 -7.71 31.17
C LYS A 153 -14.01 -8.53 30.20
N PHE A 154 -14.21 -8.02 29.00
CA PHE A 154 -14.92 -8.70 27.93
C PHE A 154 -13.94 -9.47 27.05
N LYS A 155 -14.36 -10.64 26.56
CA LYS A 155 -13.61 -11.37 25.55
C LYS A 155 -13.69 -10.61 24.22
N PRO A 156 -12.58 -10.38 23.51
CA PRO A 156 -12.62 -9.75 22.20
C PRO A 156 -13.40 -10.64 21.23
N ASN A 157 -14.42 -10.09 20.58
CA ASN A 157 -15.10 -10.77 19.49
C ASN A 157 -14.17 -10.81 18.27
N GLY A 158 -14.05 -11.95 17.60
CA GLY A 158 -13.14 -12.18 16.46
C GLY A 158 -13.33 -11.27 15.24
N ILE A 159 -14.27 -10.30 15.30
CA ILE A 159 -14.50 -9.27 14.29
C ILE A 159 -13.28 -8.34 14.19
N THR A 160 -12.61 -8.00 15.29
CA THR A 160 -11.37 -7.19 15.25
C THR A 160 -10.20 -7.95 14.61
N THR A 161 -10.11 -9.27 14.84
CA THR A 161 -9.14 -10.14 14.15
C THR A 161 -9.44 -10.27 12.66
N ALA A 162 -10.71 -10.31 12.26
CA ALA A 162 -11.11 -10.29 10.85
C ALA A 162 -10.80 -8.92 10.20
N ARG A 163 -10.99 -7.81 10.92
CA ARG A 163 -10.69 -6.44 10.47
C ARG A 163 -9.23 -6.26 10.06
N ASN A 164 -8.29 -6.75 10.87
CA ASN A 164 -6.87 -6.75 10.51
C ASN A 164 -6.58 -7.64 9.29
N LYS A 165 -7.26 -8.78 9.14
CA LYS A 165 -7.11 -9.63 7.95
C LYS A 165 -7.63 -8.96 6.68
N TYR A 166 -8.76 -8.26 6.72
CA TYR A 166 -9.28 -7.52 5.57
C TYR A 166 -8.40 -6.32 5.20
N LEU A 167 -7.85 -5.59 6.18
CA LEU A 167 -6.92 -4.48 5.93
C LEU A 167 -5.58 -4.97 5.34
N LEU A 168 -5.00 -6.04 5.88
CA LEU A 168 -3.80 -6.67 5.31
C LEU A 168 -4.05 -7.27 3.91
N GLY A 169 -5.22 -7.87 3.69
CA GLY A 169 -5.63 -8.41 2.40
C GLY A 169 -5.84 -7.33 1.33
N GLY A 170 -6.50 -6.22 1.69
CA GLY A 170 -6.71 -5.07 0.82
C GLY A 170 -5.42 -4.36 0.42
N LEU A 171 -4.49 -4.18 1.37
CA LEU A 171 -3.16 -3.63 1.10
C LEU A 171 -2.35 -4.53 0.14
N SER A 172 -2.45 -5.85 0.30
CA SER A 172 -1.80 -6.81 -0.59
C SER A 172 -2.36 -6.74 -2.02
N PHE A 173 -3.68 -6.57 -2.17
CA PHE A 173 -4.32 -6.39 -3.48
C PHE A 173 -3.93 -5.07 -4.14
N LEU A 174 -3.90 -3.96 -3.39
CA LEU A 174 -3.45 -2.66 -3.89
C LEU A 174 -1.97 -2.68 -4.30
N ALA A 175 -1.11 -3.36 -3.53
CA ALA A 175 0.29 -3.55 -3.89
C ALA A 175 0.44 -4.39 -5.17
N PHE A 176 -0.38 -5.43 -5.34
CA PHE A 176 -0.38 -6.27 -6.54
C PHE A 176 -0.84 -5.50 -7.80
N VAL A 177 -1.91 -4.70 -7.66
CA VAL A 177 -2.40 -3.80 -8.73
C VAL A 177 -1.35 -2.74 -9.04
N GLY A 178 -0.74 -2.14 -8.02
CA GLY A 178 0.36 -1.18 -8.16
C GLY A 178 1.57 -1.78 -8.86
N PHE A 179 1.95 -3.02 -8.53
CA PHE A 179 3.04 -3.75 -9.17
C PHE A 179 2.74 -4.06 -10.64
N ILE A 180 1.52 -4.50 -10.98
CA ILE A 180 1.09 -4.70 -12.37
C ILE A 180 1.14 -3.36 -13.14
N PHE A 181 0.66 -2.28 -12.55
CA PHE A 181 0.65 -0.96 -13.18
C PHE A 181 2.09 -0.42 -13.39
N PHE A 182 2.96 -0.60 -12.41
CA PHE A 182 4.37 -0.19 -12.48
C PHE A 182 5.15 -1.02 -13.51
N ARG A 183 4.88 -2.33 -13.58
CA ARG A 183 5.47 -3.22 -14.59
C ARG A 183 4.96 -2.90 -16.00
N TRP A 184 3.70 -2.46 -16.14
CA TRP A 184 3.16 -1.96 -17.41
C TRP A 184 3.79 -0.60 -17.81
N ILE A 185 3.98 0.31 -16.87
CA ILE A 185 4.68 1.59 -17.12
C ILE A 185 6.14 1.36 -17.55
N LYS A 186 6.84 0.42 -16.91
CA LYS A 186 8.23 0.07 -17.28
C LYS A 186 8.30 -0.58 -18.67
N SER A 187 7.31 -1.41 -19.03
CA SER A 187 7.19 -1.99 -20.38
C SER A 187 6.92 -0.93 -21.47
N ARG A 188 6.21 0.17 -21.13
CA ARG A 188 6.02 1.30 -22.07
C ARG A 188 7.26 2.16 -22.29
N ARG A 189 8.26 2.12 -21.41
CA ARG A 189 9.58 2.73 -21.71
C ARG A 189 10.45 1.86 -22.61
N ALA A 190 10.15 0.57 -22.73
CA ALA A 190 10.86 -0.35 -23.63
C ALA A 190 10.16 -0.54 -24.99
N LEU A 191 8.91 -0.07 -25.15
CA LEU A 191 8.13 -0.16 -26.38
C LEU A 191 7.42 1.16 -26.70
N ALA A 192 8.21 2.22 -26.78
CA ALA A 192 7.95 3.33 -27.70
C ALA A 192 8.90 3.16 -28.91
N LYS A 193 8.78 2.00 -29.59
CA LYS A 193 9.27 1.86 -30.95
C LYS A 193 8.18 2.45 -31.83
N ASP A 194 8.26 3.76 -32.01
CA ASP A 194 7.56 4.43 -33.09
C ASP A 194 8.09 3.82 -34.39
N GLU A 195 7.24 3.12 -35.13
CA GLU A 195 7.48 2.82 -36.56
C GLU A 195 7.23 4.09 -37.40
N SER A 196 7.76 5.22 -36.94
CA SER A 196 8.11 6.31 -37.84
C SER A 196 9.47 5.95 -38.42
N ASN A 197 9.58 5.84 -39.75
CA ASN A 197 10.86 5.81 -40.45
C ASN A 197 11.84 6.79 -39.79
N LYS A 198 12.85 6.28 -39.08
CA LYS A 198 13.93 7.11 -38.51
C LYS A 198 14.84 7.52 -39.65
N ILE A 199 14.39 8.52 -40.40
CA ILE A 199 15.16 9.19 -41.44
C ILE A 199 15.81 10.41 -40.79
N PHE A 200 17.14 10.45 -40.79
CA PHE A 200 17.90 11.61 -40.36
C PHE A 200 18.37 12.39 -41.57
N THR A 201 18.33 13.71 -41.49
CA THR A 201 18.89 14.60 -42.50
C THR A 201 19.94 15.47 -41.84
N PHE A 202 21.15 15.47 -42.40
CA PHE A 202 22.26 16.32 -41.97
C PHE A 202 23.13 16.60 -43.19
N GLY A 203 23.50 17.86 -43.42
CA GLY A 203 24.09 18.30 -44.68
C GLY A 203 23.17 17.97 -45.87
N SER A 204 23.74 17.35 -46.92
CA SER A 204 23.03 16.81 -48.09
C SER A 204 22.70 15.31 -47.99
N VAL A 205 22.96 14.70 -46.82
CA VAL A 205 22.81 13.26 -46.60
C VAL A 205 21.47 12.95 -45.96
N LEU A 206 20.74 12.02 -46.58
CA LEU A 206 19.55 11.41 -45.99
C LEU A 206 19.91 10.01 -45.52
N PHE A 207 19.83 9.78 -44.21
CA PHE A 207 20.15 8.52 -43.57
C PHE A 207 18.88 7.78 -43.15
N ASP A 208 18.59 6.66 -43.81
CA ASP A 208 17.50 5.75 -43.46
C ASP A 208 18.03 4.60 -42.59
N VAL A 209 17.73 4.67 -41.29
CA VAL A 209 18.18 3.67 -40.30
C VAL A 209 17.55 2.30 -40.56
N GLN A 210 16.31 2.25 -41.02
CA GLN A 210 15.61 0.97 -41.22
C GLN A 210 16.15 0.24 -42.45
N LYS A 211 16.38 0.98 -43.54
CA LYS A 211 16.97 0.42 -44.76
C LYS A 211 18.49 0.25 -44.68
N ARG A 212 19.13 0.82 -43.65
CA ARG A 212 20.60 0.84 -43.49
C ARG A 212 21.27 1.49 -44.69
N GLN A 213 20.74 2.64 -45.13
CA GLN A 213 21.15 3.31 -46.37
C GLN A 213 21.39 4.80 -46.16
N LEU A 214 22.41 5.31 -46.83
CA LEU A 214 22.64 6.75 -47.01
C LEU A 214 22.30 7.13 -48.45
N LEU A 215 21.53 8.20 -48.62
CA LEU A 215 21.28 8.83 -49.90
C LEU A 215 22.07 10.14 -49.94
N ILE A 216 23.10 10.21 -50.80
CA ILE A 216 23.93 11.39 -51.02
C ILE A 216 23.97 11.67 -52.52
N ASN A 217 23.62 12.88 -52.96
CA ASN A 217 23.63 13.25 -54.39
C ASN A 217 22.90 12.23 -55.30
N LYS A 218 21.74 11.72 -54.85
CA LYS A 218 20.93 10.67 -55.52
C LYS A 218 21.59 9.29 -55.65
N LYS A 219 22.72 9.04 -54.98
CA LYS A 219 23.35 7.71 -54.87
C LYS A 219 23.01 7.07 -53.54
N ASN A 220 22.58 5.80 -53.58
CA ASN A 220 22.38 4.99 -52.39
C ASN A 220 23.69 4.30 -52.00
N ILE A 221 24.07 4.42 -50.73
CA ILE A 221 25.24 3.79 -50.13
C ILE A 221 24.75 2.90 -48.98
N ASP A 222 24.98 1.59 -49.09
CA ASP A 222 24.57 0.64 -48.05
C ASP A 222 25.52 0.68 -46.83
N LEU A 223 24.95 0.51 -45.65
CA LEU A 223 25.64 0.41 -44.37
C LEU A 223 25.48 -0.99 -43.78
N THR A 224 26.54 -1.47 -43.13
CA THR A 224 26.42 -2.67 -42.28
C THR A 224 25.64 -2.34 -41.00
N GLY A 225 25.20 -3.36 -40.25
CA GLY A 225 24.48 -3.15 -38.98
C GLY A 225 25.28 -2.30 -37.99
N THR A 226 26.57 -2.62 -37.82
CA THR A 226 27.48 -1.89 -36.93
C THR A 226 27.71 -0.44 -37.39
N GLU A 227 27.88 -0.21 -38.69
CA GLU A 227 28.04 1.14 -39.26
C GLU A 227 26.77 1.98 -39.08
N THR A 228 25.60 1.39 -39.33
CA THR A 228 24.29 2.05 -39.13
C THR A 228 24.15 2.48 -37.68
N ARG A 229 24.49 1.61 -36.74
CA ARG A 229 24.37 1.86 -35.31
C ARG A 229 25.33 2.95 -34.84
N LEU A 230 26.60 2.87 -35.26
CA LEU A 230 27.61 3.89 -34.95
C LEU A 230 27.19 5.26 -35.50
N LEU A 231 26.74 5.31 -36.76
CA LEU A 231 26.28 6.55 -37.38
C LEU A 231 25.02 7.09 -36.71
N LEU A 232 24.09 6.23 -36.29
CA LEU A 232 22.89 6.63 -35.54
C LEU A 232 23.24 7.31 -34.22
N ILE A 233 24.18 6.76 -33.45
CA ILE A 233 24.60 7.37 -32.18
C ILE A 233 25.19 8.76 -32.42
N LEU A 234 26.02 8.90 -33.46
CA LEU A 234 26.62 10.19 -33.83
C LEU A 234 25.59 11.19 -34.40
N ALA A 235 24.62 10.72 -35.19
CA ALA A 235 23.60 11.54 -35.83
C ALA A 235 22.49 12.01 -34.85
N LEU A 236 22.29 11.30 -33.73
CA LEU A 236 21.39 11.74 -32.65
C LEU A 236 21.94 12.94 -31.87
N SER A 237 23.26 13.13 -31.90
CA SER A 237 23.98 14.18 -31.18
C SER A 237 24.98 14.87 -32.13
N PRO A 238 24.51 15.51 -33.22
CA PRO A 238 25.39 16.20 -34.15
C PRO A 238 26.10 17.35 -33.45
N ASN A 239 27.35 17.60 -33.80
CA ASN A 239 28.21 18.60 -33.21
C ASN A 239 28.50 18.41 -31.70
N GLU A 240 28.23 17.24 -31.12
CA GLU A 240 28.62 16.89 -29.76
C GLU A 240 29.73 15.83 -29.74
N THR A 241 30.59 15.87 -28.72
CA THR A 241 31.65 14.87 -28.54
C THR A 241 31.10 13.66 -27.80
N ILE A 242 31.12 12.49 -28.44
CA ILE A 242 30.74 11.22 -27.83
C ILE A 242 31.99 10.47 -27.38
N GLU A 243 31.98 10.02 -26.13
CA GLU A 243 33.10 9.30 -25.53
C GLU A 243 33.38 7.97 -26.22
N ARG A 244 34.67 7.63 -26.34
CA ARG A 244 35.11 6.36 -26.94
C ARG A 244 34.57 5.14 -26.19
N SER A 245 34.59 5.18 -24.86
CA SER A 245 34.05 4.14 -23.97
C SER A 245 32.56 3.91 -24.20
N ARG A 246 31.79 5.00 -24.34
CA ARG A 246 30.34 4.95 -24.61
C ARG A 246 30.05 4.33 -25.98
N LEU A 247 30.75 4.77 -27.03
CA LEU A 247 30.60 4.18 -28.36
C LEU A 247 30.97 2.69 -28.35
N GLN A 248 32.00 2.32 -27.60
CA GLN A 248 32.37 0.91 -27.47
C GLN A 248 31.28 0.10 -26.78
N LYS A 249 30.81 0.59 -25.63
CA LYS A 249 29.76 -0.06 -24.87
C LYS A 249 28.50 -0.30 -25.71
N GLU A 250 27.99 0.76 -26.33
CA GLU A 250 26.74 0.72 -27.09
C GLU A 250 26.84 -0.11 -28.37
N ILE A 251 28.03 -0.29 -28.96
CA ILE A 251 28.18 -1.08 -30.19
C ILE A 251 28.38 -2.58 -29.89
N TRP A 252 29.10 -2.93 -28.82
CA TRP A 252 29.53 -4.31 -28.56
C TRP A 252 28.72 -5.05 -27.47
N GLU A 253 28.15 -4.38 -26.46
CA GLU A 253 27.44 -5.07 -25.37
C GLU A 253 26.09 -5.69 -25.80
N ASP A 254 25.43 -5.11 -26.80
CA ASP A 254 24.07 -5.52 -27.20
C ASP A 254 24.01 -6.66 -28.22
N GLU A 255 25.13 -7.06 -28.84
CA GLU A 255 25.16 -8.14 -29.85
C GLU A 255 25.91 -9.40 -29.40
N GLY A 256 26.57 -9.41 -28.23
CA GLY A 256 27.32 -10.57 -27.76
C GLY A 256 28.50 -10.96 -28.67
N VAL A 257 28.87 -10.10 -29.62
CA VAL A 257 29.91 -10.33 -30.61
C VAL A 257 31.25 -9.89 -30.03
N ILE A 258 31.98 -10.84 -29.42
CA ILE A 258 33.40 -10.69 -29.10
C ILE A 258 34.17 -10.84 -30.42
N VAL A 259 34.44 -9.74 -31.13
CA VAL A 259 35.31 -9.79 -32.32
C VAL A 259 36.24 -8.59 -32.38
N GLY A 260 37.53 -8.88 -32.50
CA GLY A 260 38.68 -7.97 -32.37
C GLY A 260 38.90 -7.02 -33.54
N ARG A 261 37.88 -6.23 -33.92
CA ARG A 261 38.03 -5.11 -34.87
C ARG A 261 37.84 -3.78 -34.14
N SER A 262 38.79 -2.86 -34.32
CA SER A 262 38.80 -1.58 -33.59
C SER A 262 37.67 -0.64 -34.04
N LEU A 263 37.13 0.15 -33.10
CA LEU A 263 36.21 1.26 -33.38
C LEU A 263 36.75 2.18 -34.49
N ASP A 264 38.07 2.40 -34.49
CA ASP A 264 38.77 3.23 -35.48
C ASP A 264 38.57 2.73 -36.92
N MET A 265 38.50 1.42 -37.14
CA MET A 265 38.23 0.84 -38.46
C MET A 265 36.82 1.23 -38.95
N PHE A 266 35.81 1.16 -38.08
CA PHE A 266 34.44 1.53 -38.43
C PHE A 266 34.29 3.03 -38.67
N ILE A 267 34.96 3.86 -37.86
CA ILE A 267 35.03 5.31 -38.08
C ILE A 267 35.68 5.61 -39.44
N SER A 268 36.77 4.92 -39.80
CA SER A 268 37.43 5.08 -41.10
C SER A 268 36.52 4.70 -42.27
N LYS A 269 35.77 3.60 -42.14
CA LYS A 269 34.77 3.19 -43.16
C LYS A 269 33.63 4.20 -43.30
N LEU A 270 33.09 4.69 -42.20
CA LEU A 270 32.03 5.70 -42.22
C LEU A 270 32.52 7.00 -42.87
N ARG A 271 33.74 7.46 -42.55
CA ARG A 271 34.33 8.64 -43.21
C ARG A 271 34.36 8.50 -44.72
N LYS A 272 34.86 7.37 -45.25
CA LYS A 272 34.87 7.12 -46.70
C LYS A 272 33.48 7.12 -47.33
N LYS A 273 32.45 6.67 -46.60
CA LYS A 273 31.07 6.68 -47.08
C LYS A 273 30.41 8.06 -47.01
N LEU A 274 30.87 8.93 -46.11
CA LEU A 274 30.38 10.31 -45.94
C LEU A 274 31.20 11.35 -46.72
N GLU A 275 32.40 10.99 -47.19
CA GLU A 275 33.30 11.80 -48.02
C GLU A 275 32.63 12.53 -49.21
N PRO A 276 31.59 11.99 -49.89
CA PRO A 276 30.91 12.69 -50.97
C PRO A 276 30.20 14.00 -50.55
N ASP A 277 30.01 14.26 -49.26
CA ASP A 277 29.47 15.52 -48.74
C ASP A 277 30.56 16.30 -47.97
N PRO A 278 31.05 17.44 -48.49
CA PRO A 278 32.10 18.22 -47.83
C PRO A 278 31.65 18.89 -46.52
N ASN A 279 30.34 18.97 -46.27
CA ASN A 279 29.78 19.61 -45.09
C ASN A 279 29.70 18.68 -43.87
N ILE A 280 30.03 17.40 -44.05
CA ILE A 280 29.94 16.38 -43.00
C ILE A 280 31.30 15.75 -42.78
N ASN A 281 31.77 15.77 -41.54
CA ASN A 281 33.00 15.09 -41.19
C ASN A 281 32.89 14.44 -39.80
N ILE A 282 33.54 13.29 -39.62
CA ILE A 282 33.68 12.69 -38.30
C ILE A 282 35.07 13.05 -37.79
N VAL A 283 35.18 13.95 -36.81
CA VAL A 283 36.47 14.39 -36.25
C VAL A 283 36.84 13.61 -34.99
N VAL A 284 38.14 13.42 -34.77
CA VAL A 284 38.66 12.84 -33.53
C VAL A 284 38.97 13.95 -32.55
N ILE A 285 38.36 13.88 -31.36
CA ILE A 285 38.70 14.75 -30.24
C ILE A 285 39.67 13.99 -29.33
N ARG A 286 40.95 14.38 -29.36
CA ARG A 286 42.04 13.72 -28.61
C ARG A 286 41.63 13.53 -27.14
N SER A 287 41.85 12.32 -26.63
CA SER A 287 41.55 11.91 -25.24
C SER A 287 40.09 11.95 -24.81
N LYS A 288 39.13 12.21 -25.71
CA LYS A 288 37.68 12.19 -25.40
C LYS A 288 36.90 11.21 -26.28
N GLY A 289 37.00 11.31 -27.60
CA GLY A 289 36.26 10.43 -28.49
C GLY A 289 36.06 11.01 -29.89
N TYR A 290 34.84 10.91 -30.42
CA TYR A 290 34.51 11.34 -31.79
C TYR A 290 33.32 12.29 -31.80
N LYS A 291 33.29 13.14 -32.82
CA LYS A 291 32.22 14.11 -33.05
C LYS A 291 31.84 14.07 -34.52
N LEU A 292 30.55 14.02 -34.83
CA LEU A 292 30.05 14.25 -36.17
C LEU A 292 29.85 15.76 -36.33
N GLU A 293 30.69 16.39 -37.12
CA GLU A 293 30.56 17.80 -37.49
C GLU A 293 29.69 17.92 -38.72
N VAL A 294 28.66 18.76 -38.59
CA VAL A 294 27.73 19.08 -39.66
C VAL A 294 27.74 20.60 -39.81
N SER A 295 28.31 21.08 -40.91
CA SER A 295 28.27 22.50 -41.30
C SER A 295 26.99 22.75 -42.09
N SER A 296 26.24 23.81 -41.75
CA SER A 296 25.03 24.23 -42.49
C SER A 296 25.37 25.12 -43.67
#